data_AF-A0A920S3G3-F1
#
_entry.id   AF-A0A920S3G3-F1
#
_cell.length_a   1.000
_cell.length_b   1.000
_cell.length_c   1.000
_cell.angle_alpha   90.00
_cell.angle_beta   90.00
_cell.angle_gamma   90.00
#
_symmetry.space_group_name_H-M   'P 1'
#
loop_
_entity.id
_entity.type
_entity.pdbx_description
1 polymer ?
#
loop_
_entity_poly.entity_id
_entity_poly.type
_entity_poly.pdbx_seq_one_letter_code
_entity_poly.pdbx_strand_id
1 'polypeptide(L)'
;MTIPIMAPVIIYCFLPFYRRLGITSIYEYLEMRFSTGLRKLGSASFAIFQLARMGIVILLPALALSSVTGWDVIYCIIAMGVLSTIYTVLGGIEAVIWTDVIQTIVLVGGALVAFFVIVGEVDGGFSAIIETASRQGKFEMVNTDLSFVSGIDTIWVIIIGGIFAQILSYGTDQAVVQRYLTTLPKRKPPRPFGLTAP
;
A
#
# COMPACT_ATOMS: atom_id res chain seq x y z
N MET A 1 10.63 -3.68 5.80
CA MET A 1 11.85 -4.33 5.28
C MET A 1 11.57 -5.49 4.30
N THR A 2 10.35 -6.02 4.19
CA THR A 2 10.04 -7.18 3.33
C THR A 2 9.72 -6.85 1.87
N ILE A 3 9.44 -5.58 1.54
CA ILE A 3 9.09 -5.14 0.17
C ILE A 3 10.16 -5.52 -0.87
N PRO A 4 11.46 -5.17 -0.71
CA PRO A 4 12.47 -5.49 -1.73
C PRO A 4 12.65 -7.01 -1.93
N ILE A 5 12.38 -7.82 -0.89
CA ILE A 5 12.44 -9.29 -0.96
C ILE A 5 11.24 -9.84 -1.74
N MET A 6 10.06 -9.26 -1.52
CA MET A 6 8.81 -9.72 -2.13
C MET A 6 8.56 -9.19 -3.54
N ALA A 7 9.15 -8.04 -3.89
CA ALA A 7 8.97 -7.43 -5.20
C ALA A 7 9.34 -8.37 -6.37
N PRO A 8 10.47 -9.10 -6.35
CA PRO A 8 10.76 -10.10 -7.38
C PRO A 8 9.69 -11.20 -7.48
N VAL A 9 9.20 -11.71 -6.35
CA VAL A 9 8.17 -12.75 -6.34
C VAL A 9 6.87 -12.25 -6.99
N ILE A 10 6.45 -11.02 -6.67
CA ILE A 10 5.26 -10.42 -7.26
C ILE A 10 5.46 -10.20 -8.78
N ILE A 11 6.61 -9.66 -9.18
CA ILE A 11 6.91 -9.32 -10.58
C ILE A 11 7.09 -10.56 -11.45
N TYR A 12 7.74 -11.61 -10.95
CA TYR A 12 8.06 -12.81 -11.74
C TYR A 12 7.01 -13.93 -11.61
N CYS A 13 6.23 -13.97 -10.54
CA CYS A 13 5.20 -15.01 -10.35
C CYS A 13 3.78 -14.48 -10.56
N PHE A 14 3.36 -13.48 -9.78
CA PHE A 14 1.95 -13.01 -9.77
C PHE A 14 1.61 -12.18 -11.01
N LEU A 15 2.48 -11.26 -11.41
CA LEU A 15 2.25 -10.39 -12.56
C LEU A 15 2.05 -11.14 -13.89
N PRO A 16 2.94 -12.08 -14.31
CA PRO A 16 2.71 -12.83 -15.53
C PRO A 16 1.50 -13.76 -15.44
N PHE A 17 1.16 -14.24 -14.24
CA PHE A 17 -0.04 -15.05 -14.01
C PHE A 17 -1.31 -14.26 -14.31
N TYR A 18 -1.51 -13.10 -13.68
CA TYR A 18 -2.70 -12.28 -13.89
C TYR A 18 -2.81 -11.74 -15.32
N ARG A 19 -1.69 -11.33 -15.93
CA ARG A 19 -1.69 -10.85 -17.32
C ARG A 19 -2.06 -11.91 -18.34
N ARG A 20 -1.73 -13.18 -18.09
CA ARG A 20 -2.11 -14.29 -18.98
C ARG A 20 -3.61 -14.61 -18.94
N LEU A 21 -4.26 -14.33 -17.82
CA LEU A 21 -5.69 -14.59 -17.63
C LEU A 21 -6.58 -13.54 -18.30
N GLY A 22 -6.05 -12.34 -18.59
CA GLY A 22 -6.84 -11.26 -19.23
C GLY A 22 -8.00 -10.78 -18.37
N ILE A 23 -7.94 -10.99 -17.06
CA ILE A 23 -8.99 -10.64 -16.10
C ILE A 23 -8.94 -9.16 -15.74
N THR A 24 -10.09 -8.55 -15.49
CA THR A 24 -10.19 -7.16 -15.02
C THR A 24 -10.19 -7.08 -13.49
N SER A 25 -10.71 -8.13 -12.85
CA SER A 25 -10.77 -8.28 -11.40
C SER A 25 -10.06 -9.56 -10.96
N ILE A 26 -9.27 -9.51 -9.88
CA ILE A 26 -8.65 -10.71 -9.30
C ILE A 26 -9.72 -11.75 -8.95
N TYR A 27 -10.92 -11.30 -8.54
CA TYR A 27 -12.01 -12.20 -8.16
C TYR A 27 -12.61 -12.96 -9.35
N GLU A 28 -12.35 -12.55 -10.60
CA GLU A 28 -12.69 -13.36 -11.79
C GLU A 28 -11.93 -14.69 -11.80
N TYR A 29 -10.72 -14.72 -11.25
CA TYR A 29 -9.99 -15.97 -11.08
C TYR A 29 -10.73 -16.96 -10.16
N LEU A 30 -11.44 -16.47 -9.13
CA LEU A 30 -12.26 -17.33 -8.26
C LEU A 30 -13.42 -17.97 -9.03
N GLU A 31 -14.01 -17.25 -9.97
CA GLU A 31 -15.05 -17.80 -10.84
C GLU A 31 -14.49 -18.83 -11.81
N MET A 32 -13.38 -18.53 -12.47
CA MET A 32 -12.72 -19.46 -13.40
C MET A 32 -12.31 -20.77 -12.72
N ARG A 33 -11.88 -20.71 -11.46
CA ARG A 33 -11.37 -21.88 -10.73
C ARG A 33 -12.43 -22.63 -9.92
N PHE A 34 -13.43 -21.93 -9.41
CA PHE A 34 -14.44 -22.46 -8.50
C PHE A 34 -15.85 -22.19 -9.02
N SER A 35 -16.43 -21.02 -8.72
CA SER A 35 -17.80 -20.69 -9.09
C SER A 35 -18.08 -19.19 -9.02
N THR A 36 -19.11 -18.74 -9.76
CA THR A 36 -19.59 -17.35 -9.74
C THR A 36 -20.02 -16.89 -8.35
N GLY A 37 -20.53 -17.80 -7.50
CA GLY A 37 -20.88 -17.49 -6.11
C GLY A 37 -19.68 -16.99 -5.31
N LEU A 38 -18.53 -17.64 -5.49
CA LEU A 38 -17.28 -17.28 -4.81
C LEU A 38 -16.71 -15.94 -5.30
N ARG A 39 -16.85 -15.63 -6.59
CA ARG A 39 -16.51 -14.30 -7.14
C ARG A 39 -17.32 -13.19 -6.47
N LYS A 40 -18.65 -13.37 -6.36
CA LYS A 40 -19.54 -12.38 -5.74
C LYS A 40 -19.18 -12.17 -4.27
N LEU A 41 -18.98 -13.26 -3.52
CA LEU A 41 -18.58 -13.18 -2.11
C LEU A 41 -17.22 -12.49 -1.95
N GLY A 42 -16.19 -12.88 -2.72
CA GLY A 42 -14.87 -12.27 -2.65
C GLY A 42 -14.89 -10.77 -2.99
N SER A 43 -15.60 -10.40 -4.06
CA SER A 43 -15.72 -9.00 -4.49
C SER A 43 -16.48 -8.15 -3.46
N ALA A 44 -17.54 -8.69 -2.86
CA ALA A 44 -18.33 -7.98 -1.84
C ALA A 44 -17.52 -7.79 -0.55
N SER A 45 -16.82 -8.83 -0.08
CA SER A 45 -15.94 -8.74 1.09
C SER A 45 -14.84 -7.70 0.89
N PHE A 46 -14.23 -7.65 -0.29
CA PHE A 46 -13.26 -6.62 -0.62
C PHE A 46 -13.86 -5.22 -0.62
N ALA A 47 -15.01 -5.03 -1.26
CA ALA A 47 -15.66 -3.72 -1.32
C ALA A 47 -16.00 -3.20 0.09
N ILE A 48 -16.54 -4.05 0.97
CA ILE A 48 -16.85 -3.69 2.37
C ILE A 48 -15.57 -3.34 3.13
N PHE A 49 -14.54 -4.17 3.04
CA PHE A 49 -13.25 -3.90 3.69
C PHE A 49 -12.64 -2.59 3.20
N GLN A 50 -12.68 -2.34 1.89
CA GLN A 50 -12.13 -1.13 1.30
C GLN A 50 -12.91 0.11 1.73
N LEU A 51 -14.25 0.05 1.82
CA LEU A 51 -15.06 1.15 2.35
C LEU A 51 -14.69 1.50 3.79
N ALA A 52 -14.53 0.49 4.66
CA ALA A 52 -14.09 0.71 6.03
C ALA A 52 -12.69 1.34 6.10
N ARG A 53 -11.76 0.84 5.28
CA ARG A 53 -10.39 1.37 5.18
C ARG A 53 -10.38 2.83 4.71
N MET A 54 -11.23 3.19 3.74
CA MET A 54 -11.30 4.57 3.21
C MET A 54 -11.67 5.60 4.27
N GLY A 55 -12.46 5.24 5.29
CA GLY A 55 -12.74 6.12 6.42
C GLY A 55 -11.48 6.58 7.15
N ILE A 56 -10.57 5.65 7.45
CA ILE A 56 -9.29 5.96 8.11
C ILE A 56 -8.39 6.77 7.16
N VAL A 57 -8.35 6.40 5.88
CA VAL A 57 -7.51 7.06 4.87
C VAL A 57 -7.88 8.53 4.66
N ILE A 58 -9.16 8.89 4.77
CA ILE A 58 -9.61 10.29 4.67
C ILE A 58 -9.46 11.03 6.00
N LEU A 59 -9.68 10.36 7.14
CA LEU A 59 -9.62 10.98 8.46
C LEU A 59 -8.22 11.49 8.82
N LEU A 60 -7.17 10.68 8.62
CA LEU A 60 -5.81 11.03 9.02
C LEU A 60 -5.30 12.35 8.39
N PRO A 61 -5.36 12.55 7.06
CA PRO A 61 -4.96 13.82 6.47
C PRO A 61 -5.93 14.97 6.79
N ALA A 62 -7.22 14.70 7.01
CA ALA A 62 -8.16 15.74 7.43
C ALA A 62 -7.83 16.28 8.84
N LEU A 63 -7.37 15.42 9.76
CA LEU A 63 -6.87 15.85 11.07
C LEU A 63 -5.63 16.74 10.94
N ALA A 64 -4.69 16.37 10.05
CA ALA A 64 -3.51 17.19 9.79
C ALA A 64 -3.86 18.53 9.12
N LEU A 65 -4.86 18.55 8.23
CA LEU A 65 -5.33 19.79 7.61
C LEU A 65 -6.03 20.69 8.63
N SER A 66 -6.87 20.11 9.48
CA SER A 66 -7.56 20.83 10.57
C SER A 66 -6.57 21.47 11.54
N SER A 67 -5.47 20.79 11.90
CA SER A 67 -4.46 21.35 12.81
C SER A 67 -3.70 22.54 12.24
N VAL A 68 -3.55 22.62 10.91
CA VAL A 68 -2.84 23.72 10.24
C VAL A 68 -3.78 24.87 9.87
N THR A 69 -5.02 24.57 9.48
CA THR A 69 -6.00 25.57 9.01
C THR A 69 -6.90 26.11 10.12
N GLY A 70 -7.04 25.39 11.23
CA GLY A 70 -8.01 25.67 12.29
C GLY A 70 -9.46 25.35 11.93
N TRP A 71 -9.72 24.74 10.77
CA TRP A 71 -11.08 24.34 10.37
C TRP A 71 -11.55 23.11 11.14
N ASP A 72 -12.87 22.98 11.31
CA ASP A 72 -13.45 21.76 11.88
C ASP A 72 -13.13 20.54 10.99
N VAL A 73 -12.76 19.44 11.63
CA VAL A 73 -12.34 18.19 10.97
C VAL A 73 -13.43 17.68 10.02
N ILE A 74 -14.71 17.85 10.34
CA ILE A 74 -15.83 17.43 9.49
C ILE A 74 -15.80 18.17 8.16
N TYR A 75 -15.55 19.48 8.16
CA TYR A 75 -15.43 20.25 6.91
C TYR A 75 -14.21 19.84 6.10
N CYS A 76 -13.07 19.54 6.76
CA CYS A 76 -11.89 19.00 6.10
C CYS A 76 -12.18 17.64 5.44
N ILE A 77 -12.89 16.73 6.13
CA ILE A 77 -13.28 15.42 5.59
C ILE A 77 -14.18 15.59 4.37
N ILE A 78 -15.21 16.44 4.45
CA ILE A 78 -16.14 16.67 3.33
C ILE A 78 -15.40 17.24 2.13
N ALA A 79 -14.56 18.26 2.33
CA ALA A 79 -13.78 18.87 1.26
C ALA A 79 -12.86 17.87 0.57
N MET A 80 -12.10 17.07 1.35
CA MET A 80 -11.22 16.03 0.82
C MET A 80 -11.99 14.95 0.08
N GLY A 81 -13.13 14.49 0.63
CA GLY A 81 -13.97 13.47 0.00
C GLY A 81 -14.58 13.93 -1.33
N VAL A 82 -15.08 15.17 -1.38
CA VAL A 82 -15.65 15.75 -2.60
C VAL A 82 -14.58 15.93 -3.67
N LEU A 83 -13.44 16.55 -3.33
CA LEU A 83 -12.35 16.75 -4.28
C LEU A 83 -11.82 15.41 -4.82
N SER A 84 -11.63 14.43 -3.93
CA SER A 84 -11.16 13.10 -4.33
C SER A 84 -12.12 12.34 -5.21
N THR A 85 -13.42 12.45 -4.92
CA THR A 85 -14.46 11.84 -5.76
C THR A 85 -14.49 12.48 -7.15
N ILE A 86 -14.42 13.82 -7.23
CA ILE A 86 -14.46 14.55 -8.51
C ILE A 86 -13.33 14.12 -9.44
N TYR A 87 -12.07 14.18 -8.99
CA TYR A 87 -10.96 13.81 -9.88
C TYR A 87 -10.95 12.32 -10.22
N THR A 88 -11.41 11.46 -9.30
CA THR A 88 -11.47 10.00 -9.53
C THR A 88 -12.54 9.65 -10.57
N VAL A 89 -13.73 10.25 -10.48
CA VAL A 89 -14.84 10.00 -11.43
C VAL A 89 -14.53 10.57 -12.81
N LEU A 90 -13.96 11.77 -12.90
CA LEU A 90 -13.70 12.42 -14.19
C LEU A 90 -12.53 11.80 -14.95
N GLY A 91 -11.47 11.41 -14.24
CA GLY A 91 -10.22 10.97 -14.88
C GLY A 91 -9.96 9.46 -14.83
N GLY A 92 -10.76 8.70 -14.08
CA GLY A 92 -10.59 7.26 -13.93
C GLY A 92 -9.23 6.87 -13.34
N ILE A 93 -8.76 5.65 -13.65
CA ILE A 93 -7.53 5.10 -13.06
C ILE A 93 -6.27 5.87 -13.48
N GLU A 94 -6.25 6.49 -14.66
CA GLU A 94 -5.11 7.27 -15.13
C GLU A 94 -4.91 8.52 -14.28
N ALA A 95 -5.98 9.29 -14.03
CA ALA A 95 -5.89 10.47 -13.16
C ALA A 95 -5.49 10.09 -11.74
N VAL A 96 -6.02 8.99 -11.19
CA VAL A 96 -5.64 8.49 -9.86
C VAL A 96 -4.15 8.18 -9.78
N ILE A 97 -3.56 7.58 -10.82
CA ILE A 97 -2.12 7.31 -10.87
C ILE A 97 -1.31 8.62 -10.91
N TRP A 98 -1.74 9.59 -11.72
CA TRP A 98 -1.05 10.89 -11.78
C TRP A 98 -1.15 11.68 -10.46
N THR A 99 -2.31 11.67 -9.80
CA THR A 99 -2.45 12.29 -8.48
C THR A 99 -1.56 11.61 -7.44
N ASP A 100 -1.44 10.28 -7.48
CA ASP A 100 -0.54 9.53 -6.59
C ASP A 100 0.93 9.91 -6.80
N VAL A 101 1.35 10.14 -8.05
CA VAL A 101 2.72 10.59 -8.38
C VAL A 101 2.99 11.95 -7.75
N ILE A 102 2.08 12.92 -7.95
CA ILE A 102 2.22 14.27 -7.38
C ILE A 102 2.22 14.19 -5.85
N GLN A 103 1.31 13.43 -5.26
CA GLN A 103 1.22 13.25 -3.80
C GLN A 103 2.51 12.63 -3.23
N THR A 104 3.10 11.65 -3.93
CA THR A 104 4.38 11.05 -3.52
C THR A 104 5.51 12.08 -3.52
N ILE A 105 5.60 12.90 -4.58
CA ILE A 105 6.61 13.97 -4.67
C ILE A 105 6.42 14.98 -3.53
N VAL A 106 5.20 15.43 -3.28
CA VAL A 106 4.88 16.39 -2.22
C VAL A 106 5.19 15.80 -0.83
N LEU A 107 4.82 14.54 -0.58
CA LEU A 107 5.04 13.89 0.71
C LEU A 107 6.53 13.66 0.98
N VAL A 108 7.29 13.17 0.00
CA VAL A 108 8.74 12.99 0.12
C VAL A 108 9.44 14.33 0.29
N GLY A 109 9.07 15.33 -0.52
CA GLY A 109 9.61 16.68 -0.39
C GLY A 109 9.33 17.29 0.98
N GLY A 110 8.09 17.20 1.47
CA GLY A 110 7.68 17.66 2.80
C GLY A 110 8.43 16.95 3.92
N ALA A 111 8.63 15.63 3.81
CA ALA A 111 9.40 14.85 4.78
C ALA A 111 10.87 15.28 4.82
N LEU A 112 11.49 15.55 3.67
CA LEU A 112 12.87 16.04 3.60
C LEU A 112 13.00 17.44 4.20
N VAL A 113 12.08 18.36 3.87
CA VAL A 113 12.06 19.70 4.47
C VAL A 113 11.89 19.62 5.98
N ALA A 114 10.93 18.84 6.47
CA ALA A 114 10.71 18.63 7.89
C ALA A 114 11.97 18.07 8.58
N PHE A 115 12.64 17.10 7.96
CA PHE A 115 13.89 16.55 8.49
C PHE A 115 14.97 17.63 8.64
N PHE A 116 15.22 18.45 7.61
CA PHE A 116 16.25 19.49 7.69
C PHE A 116 15.91 20.61 8.67
N VAL A 117 14.63 20.99 8.78
CA VAL A 117 14.16 21.96 9.78
C VAL A 117 14.39 21.43 11.19
N ILE A 118 13.96 20.19 11.47
CA ILE A 118 14.15 19.56 12.79
C ILE A 118 15.64 19.48 13.14
N VAL A 119 16.50 19.07 12.20
CA VAL A 119 17.95 19.01 12.43
C VAL A 119 18.54 20.40 12.69
N GLY A 120 18.01 21.46 12.08
CA GLY A 120 18.47 22.83 12.28
C GLY A 120 18.00 23.47 13.58
N GLU A 121 16.82 23.09 14.10
CA GLU A 121 16.26 23.63 15.35
C GLU A 121 16.76 22.91 16.61
N VAL A 122 17.31 21.71 16.49
CA VAL A 122 17.86 20.96 17.63
C VAL A 122 19.26 21.49 17.97
N ASP A 123 19.44 21.92 19.22
CA ASP A 123 20.75 22.31 19.76
C ASP A 123 21.75 21.15 19.66
N GLY A 124 22.87 21.37 18.97
CA GLY A 124 23.86 20.33 18.66
C GLY A 124 23.56 19.50 17.39
N GLY A 125 22.50 19.85 16.67
CA GLY A 125 22.19 19.36 15.32
C GLY A 125 22.04 17.85 15.21
N PHE A 126 22.43 17.31 14.05
CA PHE A 126 22.29 15.87 13.75
C PHE A 126 23.05 14.98 14.74
N SER A 127 24.22 15.40 15.22
CA SER A 127 25.00 14.66 16.22
C SER A 127 24.25 14.48 17.53
N ALA A 128 23.60 15.55 18.03
CA ALA A 128 22.83 15.48 19.27
C ALA A 128 21.60 14.57 19.14
N ILE A 129 20.97 14.55 17.96
CA ILE A 129 19.85 13.65 17.67
C ILE A 129 20.30 12.18 17.74
N ILE A 130 21.41 11.83 17.07
CA ILE A 130 21.93 10.45 17.08
C ILE A 130 22.37 10.04 18.49
N GLU A 131 23.07 10.91 19.21
CA GLU A 131 23.51 10.61 20.57
C GLU A 131 22.32 10.38 21.51
N THR A 132 21.31 11.26 21.45
CA THR A 132 20.10 11.14 22.28
C THR A 132 19.31 9.88 21.91
N ALA A 133 19.14 9.61 20.62
CA ALA A 133 18.46 8.40 20.14
C ALA A 133 19.20 7.12 20.59
N SER A 134 20.54 7.12 20.56
CA SER A 134 21.34 6.01 21.04
C SER A 134 21.24 5.82 22.55
N ARG A 135 21.32 6.90 23.34
CA ARG A 135 21.13 6.85 24.80
C ARG A 135 19.74 6.35 25.20
N GLN A 136 18.71 6.66 24.41
CA GLN A 136 17.33 6.19 24.65
C GLN A 136 17.03 4.82 24.05
N GLY A 137 18.02 4.10 23.52
CA GLY A 137 17.81 2.78 22.92
C GLY A 137 16.93 2.79 21.67
N LYS A 138 16.73 3.94 20.99
CA LYS A 138 15.86 4.04 19.81
C LYS A 138 16.40 3.30 18.58
N PHE A 139 17.67 2.90 18.60
CA PHE A 139 18.30 2.06 17.57
C PHE A 139 18.25 0.56 17.88
N GLU A 140 17.65 0.14 18.99
CA GLU A 140 17.44 -1.27 19.32
C GLU A 140 16.31 -1.85 18.46
N MET A 141 16.61 -2.05 17.18
CA MET A 141 15.65 -2.44 16.16
C MET A 141 15.48 -3.97 16.06
N VAL A 142 16.32 -4.75 16.75
CA VAL A 142 16.41 -6.19 16.61
C VAL A 142 16.25 -6.86 17.97
N ASN A 143 15.06 -7.38 18.24
CA ASN A 143 14.84 -8.34 19.31
C ASN A 143 14.97 -9.76 18.74
N THR A 144 15.98 -10.52 19.20
CA THR A 144 16.24 -11.91 18.79
C THR A 144 15.61 -12.95 19.72
N ASP A 145 14.81 -12.54 20.70
CA ASP A 145 14.15 -13.48 21.59
C ASP A 145 13.26 -14.47 20.81
N LEU A 146 13.30 -15.74 21.21
CA LEU A 146 12.49 -16.81 20.61
C LEU A 146 11.21 -17.07 21.42
N SER A 147 10.85 -16.15 22.33
CA SER A 147 9.66 -16.26 23.15
C SER A 147 8.40 -16.01 22.32
N PHE A 148 7.46 -16.96 22.35
CA PHE A 148 6.14 -16.81 21.72
C PHE A 148 5.20 -15.85 22.48
N VAL A 149 5.50 -15.54 23.75
CA VAL A 149 4.63 -14.73 24.62
C VAL A 149 4.93 -13.22 24.50
N SER A 150 6.18 -12.86 24.20
CA SER A 150 6.64 -11.47 24.00
C SER A 150 7.00 -11.16 22.54
N GLY A 151 6.70 -12.08 21.62
CA GLY A 151 7.31 -12.16 20.28
C GLY A 151 6.69 -11.27 19.19
N ILE A 152 5.87 -10.27 19.50
CA ILE A 152 5.32 -9.38 18.45
C ILE A 152 6.45 -8.60 17.76
N ASP A 153 7.51 -8.27 18.52
CA ASP A 153 8.63 -7.47 18.05
C ASP A 153 9.87 -8.31 17.67
N THR A 154 9.76 -9.64 17.71
CA THR A 154 10.90 -10.51 17.42
C THR A 154 11.13 -10.62 15.92
N ILE A 155 12.41 -10.62 15.52
CA ILE A 155 12.81 -10.49 14.13
C ILE A 155 12.17 -11.54 13.21
N TRP A 156 12.03 -12.78 13.68
CA TRP A 156 11.43 -13.87 12.90
C TRP A 156 9.93 -13.69 12.67
N VAL A 157 9.19 -13.18 13.67
CA VAL A 157 7.75 -12.89 13.55
C VAL A 157 7.52 -11.74 12.59
N ILE A 158 8.33 -10.67 12.68
CA ILE A 158 8.28 -9.52 11.75
C ILE A 158 8.59 -9.96 10.31
N ILE A 159 9.59 -10.82 10.11
CA ILE A 159 9.97 -11.28 8.77
C ILE A 159 8.87 -12.17 8.18
N ILE A 160 8.44 -13.21 8.90
CA ILE A 160 7.44 -14.17 8.41
C ILE A 160 6.09 -13.48 8.22
N GLY A 161 5.60 -12.79 9.26
CA GLY A 161 4.35 -12.04 9.21
C GLY A 161 4.40 -10.96 8.12
N GLY A 162 5.53 -10.28 7.99
CA GLY A 162 5.77 -9.31 6.94
C GLY A 162 5.72 -9.91 5.54
N ILE A 163 6.26 -11.11 5.30
CA ILE A 163 6.18 -11.79 3.99
C ILE A 163 4.71 -12.08 3.64
N PHE A 164 3.96 -12.71 4.55
CA PHE A 164 2.54 -13.00 4.31
C PHE A 164 1.73 -11.72 4.08
N ALA A 165 1.95 -10.69 4.89
CA ALA A 165 1.28 -9.40 4.72
C ALA A 165 1.53 -8.80 3.32
N GLN A 166 2.75 -8.91 2.79
CA GLN A 166 3.05 -8.41 1.44
C GLN A 166 2.45 -9.29 0.34
N ILE A 167 2.40 -10.61 0.51
CA ILE A 167 1.72 -11.49 -0.47
C ILE A 167 0.25 -11.11 -0.54
N LEU A 168 -0.41 -10.91 0.61
CA LEU A 168 -1.82 -10.50 0.63
C LEU A 168 -1.99 -9.11 -0.02
N SER A 169 -1.20 -8.12 0.39
CA SER A 169 -1.32 -6.73 -0.08
C SER A 169 -1.04 -6.60 -1.58
N TYR A 170 0.00 -7.26 -2.10
CA TYR A 170 0.38 -7.10 -3.51
C TYR A 170 -0.18 -8.19 -4.44
N GLY A 171 -0.55 -9.35 -3.89
CA GLY A 171 -1.10 -10.46 -4.66
C GLY A 171 -2.61 -10.48 -4.72
N THR A 172 -3.32 -9.98 -3.69
CA THR A 172 -4.78 -10.14 -3.58
C THR A 172 -5.57 -8.85 -3.45
N ASP A 173 -4.92 -7.70 -3.24
CA ASP A 173 -5.58 -6.40 -3.21
C ASP A 173 -5.90 -5.95 -4.65
N GLN A 174 -7.20 -5.81 -4.95
CA GLN A 174 -7.67 -5.40 -6.26
C GLN A 174 -7.13 -4.02 -6.68
N ALA A 175 -6.99 -3.06 -5.77
CA ALA A 175 -6.50 -1.73 -6.11
C ALA A 175 -5.04 -1.76 -6.58
N VAL A 176 -4.25 -2.67 -6.01
CA VAL A 176 -2.84 -2.86 -6.36
C VAL A 176 -2.71 -3.62 -7.67
N VAL A 177 -3.41 -4.76 -7.81
CA VAL A 177 -3.33 -5.56 -9.05
C VAL A 177 -3.87 -4.80 -10.25
N GLN A 178 -4.91 -3.99 -10.08
CA GLN A 178 -5.44 -3.18 -11.17
C GLN A 178 -4.38 -2.23 -11.76
N ARG A 179 -3.53 -1.62 -10.92
CA ARG A 179 -2.39 -0.78 -11.39
C ARG A 179 -1.35 -1.58 -12.18
N TYR A 180 -1.21 -2.86 -11.90
CA TYR A 180 -0.32 -3.72 -12.69
C TYR A 180 -0.87 -4.02 -14.08
N LEU A 181 -2.19 -4.09 -14.20
CA LEU A 181 -2.89 -4.41 -15.44
C LEU A 181 -3.06 -3.19 -16.36
N THR A 182 -2.90 -1.95 -15.85
CA THR A 182 -2.92 -0.74 -16.68
C THR A 182 -1.66 -0.56 -17.55
N THR A 183 -0.57 -1.27 -17.26
CA THR A 183 0.67 -1.17 -18.05
C THR A 183 0.77 -2.25 -19.11
N LEU A 184 1.19 -1.87 -20.33
CA LEU A 184 1.32 -2.80 -21.45
C LEU A 184 2.36 -3.92 -21.17
N PRO A 185 2.16 -5.14 -21.68
CA PRO A 185 3.15 -6.22 -21.54
C PRO A 185 4.47 -5.84 -22.22
N LYS A 186 5.58 -5.78 -21.46
CA LYS A 186 6.95 -5.63 -22.03
C LYS A 186 7.39 -6.85 -22.86
N ARG A 187 6.71 -8.00 -22.73
CA ARG A 187 7.01 -9.23 -23.49
C ARG A 187 5.74 -10.07 -23.62
N LYS A 188 5.45 -10.53 -24.84
CA LYS A 188 4.33 -11.44 -25.15
C LYS A 188 4.49 -12.69 -24.27
N PRO A 189 3.53 -13.03 -23.38
CA PRO A 189 3.66 -14.20 -22.54
C PRO A 189 3.64 -15.47 -23.42
N PRO A 190 4.49 -16.48 -23.15
CA PRO A 190 4.40 -17.76 -23.83
C PRO A 190 3.00 -18.35 -23.57
N ARG A 191 2.43 -18.95 -24.63
CA ARG A 191 1.10 -19.57 -24.63
C ARG A 191 0.97 -20.55 -23.44
N PRO A 192 -0.23 -20.67 -22.84
CA PRO A 192 -0.45 -21.54 -21.70
C PRO A 192 -0.02 -22.97 -22.02
N PHE A 193 0.90 -23.50 -21.20
CA PHE A 193 1.19 -24.93 -21.20
C PHE A 193 -0.03 -25.61 -20.58
N GLY A 194 -0.87 -26.25 -21.42
CA GLY A 194 -2.01 -27.04 -20.96
C GLY A 194 -3.42 -26.47 -21.19
N LEU A 195 -3.59 -25.37 -21.92
CA LEU A 195 -4.91 -24.99 -22.47
C LEU A 195 -4.90 -25.16 -23.99
N THR A 196 -5.02 -26.41 -24.42
CA THR A 196 -5.66 -26.71 -25.70
C THR A 196 -7.16 -26.61 -25.47
N ALA A 197 -7.77 -25.51 -25.91
CA ALA A 197 -9.20 -25.48 -26.19
C ALA A 197 -9.35 -25.39 -27.73
N PRO A 198 -10.36 -26.05 -28.32
CA PRO A 198 -10.52 -26.28 -29.76
C PRO A 198 -10.66 -25.00 -30.59
#